data_AF-R9CLU0-F1
#
_entry.id   AF-R9CLU0-F1
#
_cell.length_a   1.000
_cell.length_b   1.000
_cell.length_c   1.000
_cell.angle_alpha   90.00
_cell.angle_beta   90.00
_cell.angle_gamma   90.00
#
_symmetry.space_group_name_H-M   'P 1'
#
loop_
_entity.id
_entity.type
_entity.pdbx_description
1 polymer ?
#
loop_
_entity_poly.entity_id
_entity_poly.type
_entity_poly.pdbx_seq_one_letter_code
_entity_poly.pdbx_strand_id
1 'polypeptide(L)'
;MKKLGTMRKDMVTFDVYLEESTPEIERKILFEEKHFNRGDFSDNLIRSTQSRVKYKGHKFELFNAPEIIKRGDIVIESSEYGHYAGELQIALSDMKNSGKSNVVGHIKEDEIFILDYIKPWQKFNFNLIK
;
A
#
# COMPACT_ATOMS: atom_id res chain seq x y z
N MET A 1 -21.20 -20.50 6.76
CA MET A 1 -20.36 -20.87 5.58
C MET A 1 -20.74 -20.03 4.35
N LYS A 2 -20.34 -18.75 4.30
CA LYS A 2 -20.72 -17.85 3.19
C LYS A 2 -19.58 -16.87 2.85
N LYS A 3 -18.39 -17.38 2.53
CA LYS A 3 -17.25 -16.52 2.13
C LYS A 3 -16.35 -17.07 1.01
N LEU A 4 -16.66 -18.22 0.39
CA LEU A 4 -15.83 -18.73 -0.72
C LEU A 4 -16.34 -18.35 -2.12
N GLY A 5 -17.60 -17.94 -2.27
CA GLY A 5 -18.22 -17.72 -3.59
C GLY A 5 -17.95 -16.37 -4.26
N THR A 6 -17.42 -15.39 -3.53
CA THR A 6 -17.26 -14.00 -4.01
C THR A 6 -15.81 -13.56 -4.16
N MET A 7 -14.83 -14.44 -3.89
CA MET A 7 -13.43 -14.11 -4.11
C MET A 7 -13.12 -14.10 -5.61
N ARG A 8 -12.80 -12.92 -6.12
CA ARG A 8 -12.24 -12.69 -7.45
C ARG A 8 -10.94 -13.48 -7.55
N LYS A 9 -10.95 -14.62 -8.25
CA LYS A 9 -9.77 -15.50 -8.40
C LYS A 9 -8.61 -14.84 -9.17
N ASP A 10 -8.87 -13.69 -9.81
CA ASP A 10 -7.92 -12.89 -10.58
C ASP A 10 -7.23 -11.78 -9.77
N MET A 11 -7.54 -11.62 -8.48
CA MET A 11 -7.08 -10.50 -7.67
C MET A 11 -6.74 -10.96 -6.25
N VAL A 12 -5.53 -10.63 -5.79
CA VAL A 12 -5.13 -10.87 -4.40
C VAL A 12 -5.75 -9.81 -3.52
N THR A 13 -6.38 -10.21 -2.41
CA THR A 13 -6.89 -9.31 -1.39
C THR A 13 -6.07 -9.51 -0.13
N PHE A 14 -5.52 -8.43 0.41
CA PHE A 14 -4.85 -8.42 1.71
C PHE A 14 -5.78 -7.85 2.77
N ASP A 15 -5.95 -8.57 3.88
CA ASP A 15 -6.56 -8.02 5.08
C ASP A 15 -5.54 -7.09 5.78
N VAL A 16 -5.97 -5.88 6.16
CA VAL A 16 -5.08 -4.82 6.68
C VAL A 16 -5.57 -4.21 7.98
N TYR A 17 -4.63 -3.92 8.87
CA TYR A 17 -4.81 -3.04 10.01
C TYR A 17 -4.44 -1.61 9.59
N LEU A 18 -5.37 -0.69 9.74
CA LEU A 18 -5.20 0.68 9.26
C LEU A 18 -4.61 1.55 10.37
N GLU A 19 -3.68 2.43 10.02
CA GLU A 19 -3.20 3.47 10.93
C GLU A 19 -4.34 4.47 11.21
N GLU A 20 -4.67 4.69 12.49
CA GLU A 20 -5.83 5.49 12.90
C GLU A 20 -5.77 6.92 12.38
N SER A 21 -4.55 7.49 12.33
CA SER A 21 -4.29 8.84 11.86
C SER A 21 -4.38 9.01 10.33
N THR A 22 -4.62 7.93 9.57
CA THR A 22 -4.69 7.99 8.10
C THR A 22 -5.81 8.93 7.62
N PRO A 23 -5.52 9.96 6.81
CA PRO A 23 -6.53 10.90 6.31
C PRO A 23 -7.46 10.28 5.24
N GLU A 24 -8.50 11.02 4.89
CA GLU A 24 -9.58 10.52 4.01
C GLU A 24 -9.09 10.16 2.60
N ILE A 25 -8.18 10.94 2.02
CA ILE A 25 -7.69 10.70 0.65
C ILE A 25 -6.82 9.44 0.60
N GLU A 26 -5.96 9.23 1.59
CA GLU A 26 -5.15 8.03 1.74
C GLU A 26 -6.03 6.79 1.94
N ARG A 27 -7.11 6.89 2.72
CA ARG A 27 -8.11 5.82 2.84
C ARG A 27 -8.79 5.50 1.50
N LYS A 28 -9.18 6.53 0.74
CA LYS A 28 -9.73 6.35 -0.61
C LYS A 28 -8.73 5.67 -1.54
N ILE A 29 -7.46 6.08 -1.48
CA ILE A 29 -6.37 5.43 -2.21
C ILE A 29 -6.30 3.95 -1.85
N LEU A 30 -6.35 3.58 -0.57
CA LEU A 30 -6.27 2.18 -0.13
C LEU A 30 -7.48 1.35 -0.56
N PHE A 31 -8.70 1.86 -0.38
CA PHE A 31 -9.89 1.01 -0.41
C PHE A 31 -10.77 1.20 -1.65
N GLU A 32 -10.61 2.28 -2.40
CA GLU A 32 -11.46 2.60 -3.55
C GLU A 32 -10.70 2.58 -4.89
N GLU A 33 -9.37 2.74 -4.87
CA GLU A 33 -8.56 2.69 -6.09
C GLU A 33 -8.26 1.25 -6.54
N LYS A 34 -7.93 1.12 -7.83
CA LYS A 34 -7.50 -0.15 -8.40
C LYS A 34 -5.98 -0.24 -8.34
N HIS A 35 -5.47 -1.22 -7.60
CA HIS A 35 -4.04 -1.47 -7.52
C HIS A 35 -3.59 -2.59 -8.43
N PHE A 36 -2.40 -2.43 -8.97
CA PHE A 36 -1.63 -3.48 -9.61
C PHE A 36 -0.16 -3.16 -9.44
N ASN A 37 0.65 -4.21 -9.30
CA ASN A 37 2.10 -4.04 -9.20
C ASN A 37 2.66 -3.52 -10.53
N ARG A 38 3.68 -2.68 -10.46
CA ARG A 38 4.44 -2.28 -11.64
C ARG A 38 5.13 -3.48 -12.31
N GLY A 39 5.43 -3.31 -13.60
CA GLY A 39 6.09 -4.31 -14.43
C GLY A 39 7.59 -4.44 -14.18
N ASP A 40 8.23 -3.32 -13.81
CA ASP A 40 9.63 -3.25 -13.45
C ASP A 40 9.86 -3.76 -12.03
N PHE A 41 10.91 -4.56 -11.89
CA PHE A 41 11.28 -5.17 -10.62
C PHE A 41 11.84 -4.11 -9.66
N SER A 42 11.35 -4.14 -8.42
CA SER A 42 11.96 -3.44 -7.29
C SER A 42 12.17 -4.46 -6.19
N ASP A 43 13.41 -4.60 -5.73
CA ASP A 43 13.81 -5.62 -4.76
C ASP A 43 13.02 -5.52 -3.45
N ASN A 44 12.62 -4.29 -3.07
CA ASN A 44 12.13 -3.99 -1.73
C ASN A 44 10.68 -3.52 -1.68
N LEU A 45 10.02 -3.27 -2.83
CA LEU A 45 8.70 -2.62 -2.86
C LEU A 45 7.80 -3.18 -3.96
N ILE A 46 6.55 -3.49 -3.61
CA ILE A 46 5.44 -3.56 -4.57
C ILE A 46 4.90 -2.14 -4.76
N ARG A 47 4.70 -1.70 -6.00
CA ARG A 47 4.37 -0.31 -6.31
C ARG A 47 3.09 -0.19 -7.12
N SER A 48 2.17 0.66 -6.67
CA SER A 48 0.93 1.04 -7.35
C SER A 48 0.92 2.54 -7.64
N THR A 49 1.15 2.91 -8.90
CA THR A 49 1.42 4.31 -9.28
C THR A 49 0.23 5.14 -9.71
N GLN A 50 -0.94 4.54 -9.94
CA GLN A 50 -2.08 5.27 -10.49
C GLN A 50 -2.59 6.37 -9.55
N SER A 51 -2.56 6.15 -8.23
CA SER A 51 -3.01 7.11 -7.23
C SER A 51 -2.25 8.43 -7.34
N ARG A 52 -0.92 8.39 -7.43
CA ARG A 52 -0.06 9.58 -7.66
C ARG A 52 -0.49 10.40 -8.87
N VAL A 53 -0.87 9.76 -9.98
CA VAL A 53 -1.30 10.46 -11.19
C VAL A 53 -2.69 11.07 -11.00
N LYS A 54 -3.63 10.30 -10.45
CA LYS A 54 -5.02 10.72 -10.22
C LYS A 54 -5.13 11.87 -9.23
N TYR A 55 -4.35 11.84 -8.16
CA TYR A 55 -4.35 12.82 -7.08
C TYR A 55 -3.23 13.86 -7.23
N LYS A 56 -2.70 14.05 -8.44
CA LYS A 56 -1.66 15.06 -8.71
C LYS A 56 -2.15 16.45 -8.30
N GLY A 57 -1.36 17.15 -7.48
CA GLY A 57 -1.69 18.47 -6.95
C GLY A 57 -2.36 18.45 -5.58
N HIS A 58 -2.78 17.27 -5.09
CA HIS A 58 -3.11 17.09 -3.68
C HIS A 58 -1.85 17.16 -2.82
N LYS A 59 -1.94 17.79 -1.65
CA LYS A 59 -0.87 17.80 -0.65
C LYS A 59 -1.07 16.64 0.31
N PHE A 60 -0.16 15.66 0.23
CA PHE A 60 -0.09 14.52 1.13
C PHE A 60 0.76 14.94 2.34
N GLU A 61 0.10 15.31 3.44
CA GLU A 61 0.80 15.71 4.66
C GLU A 61 1.61 14.55 5.24
N LEU A 62 2.75 14.85 5.84
CA LEU A 62 3.50 13.88 6.63
C LEU A 62 2.81 13.73 8.00
N PHE A 63 2.43 12.51 8.38
CA PHE A 63 1.70 12.24 9.62
C PHE A 63 2.17 11.00 10.37
N ASN A 64 2.68 9.97 9.67
CA ASN A 64 3.17 8.75 10.32
C ASN A 64 4.41 8.20 9.62
N ALA A 65 5.58 8.70 10.00
CA ALA A 65 6.87 8.28 9.45
C ALA A 65 7.72 7.58 10.53
N PRO A 66 7.45 6.31 10.85
CA PRO A 66 8.26 5.55 11.81
C PRO A 66 9.69 5.42 11.30
N GLU A 67 10.68 5.27 12.20
CA GLU A 67 12.10 5.15 11.81
C GLU A 67 12.36 3.94 10.88
N ILE A 68 11.63 2.84 11.10
CA ILE A 68 11.72 1.62 10.31
C ILE A 68 10.36 1.37 9.67
N ILE A 69 10.35 1.24 8.34
CA ILE A 69 9.25 0.67 7.57
C ILE A 69 9.49 -0.83 7.57
N LYS A 70 8.53 -1.59 8.08
CA LYS A 70 8.61 -3.06 8.19
C LYS A 70 8.06 -3.73 6.94
N ARG A 71 8.54 -4.93 6.63
CA ARG A 71 7.90 -5.79 5.63
C ARG A 71 6.40 -5.92 5.95
N GLY A 72 5.56 -5.75 4.94
CA GLY A 72 4.10 -5.75 5.10
C GLY A 72 3.47 -4.39 5.39
N ASP A 73 4.27 -3.36 5.71
CA ASP A 73 3.77 -1.99 5.81
C ASP A 73 3.25 -1.51 4.45
N ILE A 74 2.13 -0.82 4.50
CA ILE A 74 1.52 -0.12 3.37
C ILE A 74 1.90 1.33 3.51
N VAL A 75 2.49 1.87 2.45
CA VAL A 75 3.05 3.23 2.43
C VAL A 75 2.32 4.06 1.39
N ILE A 76 2.01 5.30 1.74
CA ILE A 76 1.68 6.35 0.76
C ILE A 76 2.72 7.46 0.91
N GLU A 77 3.38 7.78 -0.18
CA GLU A 77 4.43 8.80 -0.16
C GLU A 77 3.86 10.18 0.11
N SER A 78 4.45 10.90 1.07
CA SER A 78 4.07 12.29 1.37
C SER A 78 4.52 13.23 0.25
N SER A 79 4.04 14.47 0.30
CA SER A 79 4.50 15.53 -0.60
C SER A 79 5.99 15.85 -0.44
N GLU A 80 6.61 15.51 0.70
CA GLU A 80 8.06 15.71 0.91
C GLU A 80 8.92 14.76 0.07
N TYR A 81 8.35 13.66 -0.41
CA TYR A 81 8.98 12.73 -1.36
C TYR A 81 8.92 13.22 -2.82
N GLY A 82 8.43 14.46 -3.01
CA GLY A 82 8.47 15.19 -4.27
C GLY A 82 7.65 14.51 -5.35
N HIS A 83 8.32 14.07 -6.42
CA HIS A 83 7.64 13.49 -7.56
C HIS A 83 6.78 12.29 -7.17
N TYR A 84 7.16 11.50 -6.17
CA TYR A 84 6.45 10.26 -5.78
C TYR A 84 5.19 10.48 -4.94
N ALA A 85 4.86 11.71 -4.54
CA ALA A 85 3.73 12.02 -3.68
C ALA A 85 2.42 11.31 -4.11
N GLY A 86 1.76 10.65 -3.16
CA GLY A 86 0.53 9.90 -3.37
C GLY A 86 0.69 8.52 -4.00
N GLU A 87 1.92 8.06 -4.27
CA GLU A 87 2.19 6.71 -4.75
C GLU A 87 1.99 5.70 -3.61
N LEU A 88 1.19 4.65 -3.86
CA LEU A 88 1.01 3.57 -2.90
C LEU A 88 2.08 2.50 -3.10
N GLN A 89 2.65 2.02 -2.00
CA GLN A 89 3.66 0.98 -1.97
C GLN A 89 3.36 -0.05 -0.87
N ILE A 90 3.88 -1.27 -1.01
CA ILE A 90 3.93 -2.28 0.04
C ILE A 90 5.39 -2.69 0.23
N ALA A 91 5.89 -2.65 1.46
CA ALA A 91 7.25 -3.04 1.78
C ALA A 91 7.45 -4.57 1.71
N LEU A 92 8.48 -5.01 0.96
CA LEU A 92 8.90 -6.41 0.84
C LEU A 92 10.02 -6.77 1.83
N SER A 93 10.65 -5.77 2.45
CA SER A 93 11.69 -5.95 3.45
C SER A 93 11.67 -4.79 4.43
N ASP A 94 12.26 -5.00 5.60
CA ASP A 94 12.50 -3.90 6.53
C ASP A 94 13.47 -2.89 5.92
N MET A 95 13.20 -1.60 6.10
CA MET A 95 14.05 -0.53 5.61
C MET A 95 13.93 0.72 6.48
N LYS A 96 15.00 1.51 6.52
CA LYS A 96 14.98 2.80 7.23
C LYS A 96 14.11 3.79 6.47
N ASN A 97 13.14 4.39 7.16
CA ASN A 97 12.37 5.50 6.61
C ASN A 97 13.27 6.73 6.50
N SER A 98 13.18 7.44 5.39
CA SER A 98 13.84 8.74 5.24
C SER A 98 13.21 9.84 6.09
N GLY A 99 12.12 9.52 6.81
CA GLY A 99 11.30 10.46 7.57
C GLY A 99 10.24 11.14 6.70
N LYS A 100 10.01 10.67 5.48
CA LYS A 100 9.15 11.34 4.47
C LYS A 100 8.01 10.47 3.95
N SER A 101 7.99 9.19 4.32
CA SER A 101 7.01 8.24 3.80
C SER A 101 6.00 7.91 4.90
N ASN A 102 4.71 8.05 4.60
CA ASN A 102 3.67 7.72 5.57
C ASN A 102 3.38 6.23 5.53
N VAL A 103 3.52 5.56 6.68
CA VAL A 103 2.94 4.23 6.88
C VAL A 103 1.46 4.42 7.20
N VAL A 104 0.59 3.89 6.34
CA VAL A 104 -0.85 4.08 6.44
C VAL A 104 -1.59 2.82 6.93
N GLY A 105 -0.88 1.70 7.02
CA GLY A 105 -1.41 0.47 7.57
C GLY A 105 -0.40 -0.68 7.44
N HIS A 106 -0.81 -1.85 7.91
CA HIS A 106 0.01 -3.06 7.89
C HIS A 106 -0.83 -4.26 7.48
N ILE A 107 -0.27 -5.09 6.59
CA ILE A 107 -0.91 -6.35 6.17
C ILE A 107 -0.96 -7.30 7.37
N LYS A 108 -2.05 -8.06 7.51
CA LYS A 108 -2.15 -9.08 8.53
C LYS A 108 -0.96 -10.05 8.46
N GLU A 109 -0.32 -10.32 9.59
CA GLU A 109 0.92 -11.12 9.67
C GLU A 109 0.84 -12.44 8.89
N ASP A 110 -0.25 -13.19 9.07
CA ASP A 110 -0.48 -14.48 8.41
C ASP A 110 -0.60 -14.40 6.88
N GLU A 111 -0.68 -13.21 6.29
CA GLU A 111 -0.82 -12.97 4.85
C GLU A 111 0.44 -12.34 4.23
N ILE A 112 1.43 -11.93 5.03
CA ILE A 112 2.67 -11.30 4.54
C ILE A 112 3.46 -12.22 3.60
N PHE A 113 3.36 -13.55 3.79
CA PHE A 113 4.03 -14.52 2.91
C PHE A 113 3.51 -14.44 1.45
N ILE A 114 2.29 -13.95 1.22
CA ILE A 114 1.69 -13.82 -0.11
C ILE A 114 2.47 -12.82 -0.97
N LEU A 115 3.15 -11.84 -0.35
CA LEU A 115 3.94 -10.82 -1.05
C LEU A 115 5.04 -11.42 -1.93
N ASP A 116 5.60 -12.57 -1.55
CA ASP A 116 6.65 -13.26 -2.33
C ASP A 116 6.14 -13.82 -3.67
N TYR A 117 4.82 -13.89 -3.83
CA TYR A 117 4.17 -14.46 -5.00
C TYR A 117 3.50 -13.41 -5.89
N ILE A 118 3.57 -12.12 -5.53
CA ILE A 118 3.00 -11.04 -6.33
C ILE A 118 3.83 -10.84 -7.61
N LYS A 119 3.20 -11.07 -8.75
CA LYS A 119 3.83 -10.94 -10.07
C LYS A 119 3.76 -9.51 -10.60
N PRO A 120 4.63 -9.16 -11.57
CA PRO A 120 4.50 -7.94 -12.36
C PRO A 120 3.08 -7.80 -12.94
N TRP A 121 2.50 -6.61 -12.88
CA TRP A 121 1.15 -6.28 -13.36
C TRP A 121 -0.01 -7.00 -12.65
N GLN A 122 0.27 -7.78 -11.60
CA GLN A 122 -0.76 -8.48 -10.85
C GLN A 122 -1.60 -7.49 -10.06
N LYS A 123 -2.92 -7.63 -10.16
CA LYS A 123 -3.89 -6.81 -9.44
C LYS A 123 -3.99 -7.24 -7.99
N PHE A 124 -4.14 -6.26 -7.11
CA PHE A 124 -4.41 -6.49 -5.70
C PHE A 124 -5.36 -5.43 -5.14
N ASN A 125 -5.90 -5.69 -3.97
CA ASN A 125 -6.70 -4.76 -3.20
C ASN A 125 -6.58 -5.05 -1.70
N PHE A 126 -7.19 -4.20 -0.89
CA PHE A 126 -7.15 -4.29 0.57
C PHE A 126 -8.55 -4.43 1.15
N ASN A 127 -8.65 -5.14 2.26
CA ASN A 127 -9.85 -5.23 3.08
C ASN A 127 -9.53 -4.80 4.51
N LEU A 128 -10.33 -3.89 5.06
CA LEU A 128 -10.14 -3.39 6.41
C LEU A 128 -10.55 -4.44 7.45
N ILE A 129 -9.65 -4.78 8.36
CA ILE A 129 -9.96 -5.56 9.56
C ILE A 129 -10.56 -4.62 10.61
N LYS A 130 -11.65 -5.03 11.24
CA LYS A 130 -12.31 -4.32 12.35
C LYS A 130 -11.88 -4.88 13.69
#